data_AF-A0A453NXB8-F1
#
_entry.id   AF-A0A453NXB8-F1
#
_cell.length_a   1.000
_cell.length_b   1.000
_cell.length_c   1.000
_cell.angle_alpha   90.00
_cell.angle_beta   90.00
_cell.angle_gamma   90.00
#
_symmetry.space_group_name_H-M   'P 1'
#
loop_
_entity.id
_entity.type
_entity.pdbx_description
1 polymer ?
#
loop_
_entity_poly.entity_id
_entity_poly.type
_entity_poly.pdbx_seq_one_letter_code
_entity_poly.pdbx_strand_id
1 'polypeptide(L)'
;GRLTLTDHALYFEAVKVVTFDKPKSYELAEDAKQIVKPELTGPWGSRLFDKAVMYKSTTLAEPVIIEFPELAGHSRRDYWLAIISEVLYVHRFVRKFDISGVDKEEIILKASLGILRLQAIEELAFPASNRYESLLLFNLCDKLPGGDVILETLASTISSRSSAHANQPGMSIGMRSMSAFAVLSNLGMVSPGNNSERLFVGEIVVGEMSSLQKAVTESMNNYKKVELAQATVDGVKVDGLDTNLVVMKELLSPVSDVWRFLVSLALWDEPLKSFVFCLLSSSIIIRGWVVYFLVMVILLSATVMLLTRLTSQGKPMTEVKVTSPPSMNTMEQLLAVQNAISKVEELVQDANIVLLKIRALLLAFPSQATDKAILALLLMALVLALLPTRLLILAMFLEVFTNHSPLRRASTERCTRRLREWWFSIPAAPVVVEKDNKEDKKTK
;
A
#
# COMPACT_ATOMS: atom_id res chain seq x y z
N GLY A 1 -21.83 25.25 -3.10
CA GLY A 1 -23.07 24.46 -3.17
C GLY A 1 -23.54 24.13 -1.78
N ARG A 2 -24.72 23.51 -1.64
CA ARG A 2 -25.19 22.88 -0.41
C ARG A 2 -24.96 21.38 -0.50
N LEU A 3 -24.34 20.82 0.54
CA LEU A 3 -24.12 19.38 0.67
C LEU A 3 -25.01 18.86 1.79
N THR A 4 -25.79 17.83 1.51
CA THR A 4 -26.73 17.22 2.45
C THR A 4 -26.47 15.73 2.50
N LEU A 5 -26.12 15.21 3.67
CA LEU A 5 -25.96 13.78 3.91
C LEU A 5 -27.25 13.24 4.51
N THR A 6 -27.80 12.17 3.93
CA THR A 6 -28.85 11.37 4.56
C THR A 6 -28.28 10.02 5.00
N ASP A 7 -29.12 9.23 5.65
CA ASP A 7 -28.82 7.86 6.02
C ASP A 7 -28.63 6.91 4.82
N HIS A 8 -29.00 7.30 3.59
CA HIS A 8 -28.90 6.46 2.38
C HIS A 8 -28.03 7.04 1.27
N ALA A 9 -27.95 8.37 1.14
CA ALA A 9 -27.29 9.02 0.01
C ALA A 9 -26.74 10.40 0.38
N LEU A 10 -25.79 10.85 -0.44
CA LEU A 10 -25.22 12.20 -0.38
C LEU A 10 -25.82 13.05 -1.50
N TYR A 11 -26.40 14.19 -1.17
CA TYR A 11 -27.01 15.11 -2.12
C TYR A 11 -26.18 16.39 -2.24
N PHE A 12 -25.90 16.80 -3.47
CA PHE A 12 -25.23 18.06 -3.75
C PHE A 12 -26.10 18.97 -4.60
N GLU A 13 -26.34 20.17 -4.10
CA GLU A 13 -27.08 21.23 -4.78
C GLU A 13 -26.16 22.39 -5.14
N ALA A 14 -26.10 22.72 -6.43
CA ALA A 14 -25.40 23.90 -6.88
C ALA A 14 -26.21 25.16 -6.50
N VAL A 15 -25.53 26.15 -5.94
CA VAL A 15 -26.11 27.46 -5.62
C VAL A 15 -26.14 28.27 -6.91
N LYS A 16 -27.32 28.70 -7.36
CA LYS A 16 -27.47 29.84 -8.28
C LYS A 16 -27.73 31.12 -7.48
N VAL A 17 -27.71 32.26 -8.16
CA VAL A 17 -27.77 33.62 -7.60
C VAL A 17 -28.87 33.80 -6.53
N VAL A 18 -29.99 33.06 -6.58
CA VAL A 18 -31.05 33.07 -5.53
C VAL A 18 -31.69 31.69 -5.27
N THR A 19 -31.54 30.70 -6.16
CA THR A 19 -32.21 29.38 -6.06
C THR A 19 -31.22 28.21 -6.10
N PHE A 20 -31.58 27.07 -5.52
CA PHE A 20 -30.80 25.83 -5.64
C PHE A 20 -31.22 25.06 -6.90
N ASP A 21 -30.25 24.49 -7.62
CA ASP A 21 -30.53 23.56 -8.72
C ASP A 21 -31.00 22.19 -8.20
N LYS A 22 -31.52 21.34 -9.10
CA LYS A 22 -31.89 19.96 -8.77
C LYS A 22 -30.69 19.24 -8.13
N PRO A 23 -30.88 18.57 -6.97
CA PRO A 23 -29.79 17.90 -6.27
C PRO A 23 -29.25 16.74 -7.11
N LYS A 24 -27.92 16.66 -7.22
CA LYS A 24 -27.24 15.44 -7.67
C LYS A 24 -27.18 14.47 -6.50
N SER A 25 -27.73 13.26 -6.67
CA SER A 25 -27.69 12.19 -5.66
C SER A 25 -26.51 11.25 -5.91
N TYR A 26 -25.80 10.91 -4.83
CA TYR A 26 -24.75 9.91 -4.80
C TYR A 26 -25.14 8.85 -3.78
N GLU A 27 -25.48 7.65 -4.25
CA GLU A 27 -26.03 6.60 -3.40
C GLU A 27 -24.92 5.88 -2.61
N LEU A 28 -25.11 5.84 -1.28
CA LEU A 28 -24.20 5.17 -0.34
C LEU A 28 -24.73 3.79 0.05
N ALA A 29 -26.05 3.58 -0.04
CA ALA A 29 -26.73 2.35 0.33
C ALA A 29 -26.60 1.21 -0.71
N GLU A 30 -26.33 1.52 -1.97
CA GLU A 30 -26.17 0.51 -3.03
C GLU A 30 -24.80 -0.18 -2.99
N ASP A 31 -24.66 -1.34 -3.64
CA ASP A 31 -23.37 -2.04 -3.76
C ASP A 31 -22.63 -1.67 -5.04
N ALA A 32 -22.21 -0.41 -5.13
CA ALA A 32 -21.49 0.12 -6.30
C ALA A 32 -19.97 0.22 -6.07
N LYS A 33 -19.42 -0.62 -5.18
CA LYS A 33 -17.99 -0.63 -4.77
C LYS A 33 -17.46 0.79 -4.48
N GLN A 34 -18.20 1.56 -3.70
CA GLN A 34 -17.88 2.95 -3.45
C GLN A 34 -16.58 3.07 -2.65
N ILE A 35 -15.77 4.07 -3.02
CA ILE A 35 -14.55 4.43 -2.33
C ILE A 35 -14.62 5.91 -1.98
N VAL A 36 -14.46 6.19 -0.68
CA VAL A 36 -14.42 7.55 -0.14
C VAL A 36 -13.05 7.76 0.48
N LYS A 37 -12.29 8.74 -0.02
CA LYS A 37 -10.91 9.02 0.43
C LYS A 37 -10.62 10.52 0.41
N PRO A 38 -9.68 11.00 1.24
CA PRO A 38 -9.16 12.36 1.09
C PRO A 38 -8.37 12.47 -0.21
N GLU A 39 -8.50 13.61 -0.89
CA GLU A 39 -7.77 13.91 -2.13
C GLU A 39 -7.03 15.25 -2.05
N LEU A 40 -5.82 15.25 -2.61
CA LEU A 40 -4.89 16.36 -2.65
C LEU A 40 -5.20 17.23 -3.87
N THR A 41 -5.84 18.38 -3.67
CA THR A 41 -6.18 19.32 -4.77
C THR A 41 -5.15 20.44 -4.96
N GLY A 42 -4.02 20.37 -4.24
CA GLY A 42 -2.94 21.35 -4.34
C GLY A 42 -2.11 21.26 -5.62
N PRO A 43 -1.47 22.37 -6.04
CA PRO A 43 -0.41 22.31 -7.05
C PRO A 43 0.62 21.26 -6.63
N TRP A 44 0.97 20.36 -7.54
CA TRP A 44 1.95 19.28 -7.31
C TRP A 44 1.59 18.26 -6.22
N GLY A 45 0.30 18.14 -5.83
CA GLY A 45 -0.12 17.17 -4.82
C GLY A 45 0.42 17.48 -3.42
N SER A 46 0.68 18.76 -3.11
CA SER A 46 1.17 19.14 -1.79
C SER A 46 0.09 18.95 -0.70
N ARG A 47 0.47 18.35 0.44
CA ARG A 47 -0.39 18.12 1.63
C ARG A 47 -0.94 19.39 2.28
N LEU A 48 -0.38 20.55 1.93
CA LEU A 48 -0.89 21.86 2.38
C LEU A 48 -2.28 22.19 1.82
N PHE A 49 -2.71 21.48 0.78
CA PHE A 49 -4.02 21.65 0.14
C PHE A 49 -4.81 20.33 0.10
N ASP A 50 -4.78 19.54 1.17
CA ASP A 50 -5.71 18.42 1.36
C ASP A 50 -7.12 18.93 1.71
N LYS A 51 -7.80 19.52 0.72
CA LYS A 51 -9.10 20.20 0.91
C LYS A 51 -10.28 19.43 0.33
N ALA A 52 -10.09 18.25 -0.24
CA ALA A 52 -11.15 17.55 -0.94
C ALA A 52 -11.45 16.15 -0.39
N VAL A 53 -12.70 15.74 -0.56
CA VAL A 53 -13.15 14.35 -0.43
C VAL A 53 -13.47 13.83 -1.82
N MET A 54 -12.83 12.73 -2.19
CA MET A 54 -13.12 11.98 -3.40
C MET A 54 -14.20 10.95 -3.13
N TYR A 55 -15.23 10.93 -3.96
CA TYR A 55 -16.22 9.85 -4.05
C TYR A 55 -16.08 9.16 -5.41
N LYS A 56 -15.80 7.86 -5.39
CA LYS A 56 -15.75 7.02 -6.59
C LYS A 56 -16.75 5.88 -6.44
N SER A 57 -17.48 5.58 -7.52
CA SER A 57 -18.45 4.50 -7.61
C SER A 57 -18.38 3.85 -8.99
N THR A 58 -18.78 2.59 -9.12
CA THR A 58 -18.90 1.91 -10.44
C THR A 58 -20.01 2.48 -11.30
N THR A 59 -20.97 3.18 -10.70
CA THR A 59 -22.07 3.86 -11.43
C THR A 59 -21.64 5.18 -12.06
N LEU A 60 -20.47 5.72 -11.69
CA LEU A 60 -19.93 6.98 -12.19
C LEU A 60 -18.66 6.73 -13.02
N ALA A 61 -18.62 7.28 -14.23
CA ALA A 61 -17.44 7.17 -15.10
C ALA A 61 -16.24 7.97 -14.57
N GLU A 62 -16.50 9.10 -13.92
CA GLU A 62 -15.48 9.98 -13.34
C GLU A 62 -15.66 10.10 -11.82
N PRO A 63 -14.55 10.15 -11.04
CA PRO A 63 -14.63 10.38 -9.61
C PRO A 63 -15.12 11.80 -9.32
N VAL A 64 -15.95 11.93 -8.28
CA VAL A 64 -16.48 13.21 -7.83
C VAL A 64 -15.58 13.76 -6.74
N ILE A 65 -15.05 14.96 -6.96
CA ILE A 65 -14.20 15.66 -6.01
C ILE A 65 -15.01 16.76 -5.36
N ILE A 66 -15.20 16.66 -4.05
CA ILE A 66 -15.93 17.64 -3.23
C ILE A 66 -14.92 18.45 -2.44
N GLU A 67 -14.69 19.69 -2.86
CA GLU A 67 -13.76 20.60 -2.20
C GLU A 67 -14.41 21.38 -1.06
N PHE A 68 -13.72 21.44 0.07
CA PHE A 68 -14.06 22.22 1.26
C PHE A 68 -13.04 23.36 1.42
N PRO A 69 -13.35 24.57 0.93
CA PRO A 69 -12.43 25.69 0.99
C PRO A 69 -12.33 26.24 2.42
N GLU A 70 -11.37 25.74 3.19
CA GLU A 70 -10.97 26.30 4.49
C GLU A 70 -9.71 27.16 4.36
N LEU A 71 -9.67 28.30 5.06
CA LEU A 71 -8.53 29.23 5.05
C LEU A 71 -7.32 28.67 5.81
N ALA A 72 -7.57 27.91 6.88
CA ALA A 72 -6.55 27.20 7.66
C ALA A 72 -7.15 25.91 8.23
N GLY A 73 -6.43 24.79 8.11
CA GLY A 73 -6.85 23.49 8.64
C GLY A 73 -7.47 22.55 7.60
N HIS A 74 -7.87 21.37 8.10
CA HIS A 74 -8.51 20.28 7.36
C HIS A 74 -9.68 19.67 8.15
N SER A 75 -10.12 20.33 9.22
CA SER A 75 -11.08 19.80 10.19
C SER A 75 -12.44 19.54 9.57
N ARG A 76 -12.96 20.45 8.74
CA ARG A 76 -14.28 20.25 8.12
C ARG A 76 -14.24 19.15 7.07
N ARG A 77 -13.16 19.07 6.31
CA ARG A 77 -12.97 17.96 5.35
C ARG A 77 -12.94 16.62 6.09
N ASP A 78 -12.22 16.54 7.20
CA ASP A 78 -12.14 15.32 8.01
C ASP A 78 -13.47 14.97 8.67
N TYR A 79 -14.20 15.96 9.17
CA TYR A 79 -15.55 15.78 9.68
C TYR A 79 -16.47 15.18 8.61
N TRP A 80 -16.54 15.82 7.43
CA TRP A 80 -17.36 15.35 6.32
C TRP A 80 -16.94 13.96 5.83
N LEU A 81 -15.64 13.72 5.72
CA LEU A 81 -15.08 12.42 5.39
C LEU A 81 -15.53 11.36 6.40
N ALA A 82 -15.47 11.67 7.70
CA ALA A 82 -15.79 10.75 8.76
C ALA A 82 -17.28 10.36 8.77
N ILE A 83 -18.20 11.34 8.62
CA ILE A 83 -19.65 11.08 8.60
C ILE A 83 -20.11 10.36 7.32
N ILE A 84 -19.54 10.70 6.15
CA ILE A 84 -19.83 10.01 4.90
C ILE A 84 -19.35 8.55 4.98
N SER A 85 -18.14 8.35 5.54
CA SER A 85 -17.58 7.02 5.72
C SER A 85 -18.42 6.18 6.69
N GLU A 86 -18.92 6.77 7.78
CA GLU A 86 -19.80 6.06 8.72
C GLU A 86 -21.05 5.52 8.02
N VAL A 87 -21.78 6.36 7.28
CA VAL A 87 -22.99 5.94 6.55
C VAL A 87 -22.65 4.83 5.55
N LEU A 88 -21.54 4.98 4.81
CA LEU A 88 -21.09 3.97 3.85
C LEU A 88 -20.77 2.62 4.53
N TYR A 89 -20.02 2.65 5.64
CA TYR A 89 -19.61 1.44 6.35
C TYR A 89 -20.77 0.72 7.03
N VAL A 90 -21.78 1.45 7.48
CA VAL A 90 -23.01 0.87 8.05
C VAL A 90 -23.77 0.07 7.01
N HIS A 91 -24.00 0.63 5.81
CA HIS A 91 -24.66 -0.10 4.74
C HIS A 91 -23.83 -1.29 4.28
N ARG A 92 -22.50 -1.16 4.22
CA ARG A 92 -21.60 -2.27 3.94
C ARG A 92 -21.69 -3.38 4.98
N PHE A 93 -21.78 -3.02 6.25
CA PHE A 93 -21.96 -3.96 7.36
C PHE A 93 -23.29 -4.70 7.27
N VAL A 94 -24.41 -3.97 7.06
CA VAL A 94 -25.74 -4.54 6.88
C VAL A 94 -25.75 -5.55 5.72
N ARG A 95 -25.13 -5.21 4.58
CA ARG A 95 -25.02 -6.13 3.43
C ARG A 95 -24.13 -7.33 3.72
N LYS A 96 -23.00 -7.13 4.41
CA LYS A 96 -22.04 -8.19 4.72
C LYS A 96 -22.64 -9.29 5.60
N PHE A 97 -23.52 -8.93 6.52
CA PHE A 97 -24.14 -9.85 7.48
C PHE A 97 -25.61 -10.17 7.16
N ASP A 98 -26.10 -9.78 5.98
CA ASP A 98 -27.48 -9.99 5.50
C ASP A 98 -28.56 -9.60 6.53
N ILE A 99 -28.36 -8.44 7.17
CA ILE A 99 -29.27 -7.96 8.22
C ILE A 99 -30.48 -7.30 7.56
N SER A 100 -31.67 -7.79 7.88
CA SER A 100 -32.93 -7.32 7.28
C SER A 100 -33.97 -6.94 8.32
N GLY A 101 -34.99 -6.18 7.90
CA GLY A 101 -36.10 -5.75 8.75
C GLY A 101 -35.71 -4.69 9.79
N VAL A 102 -36.28 -4.81 10.99
CA VAL A 102 -36.15 -3.79 12.06
C VAL A 102 -34.73 -3.70 12.62
N ASP A 103 -33.96 -4.80 12.63
CA ASP A 103 -32.56 -4.78 13.06
C ASP A 103 -31.69 -3.91 12.14
N LYS A 104 -32.00 -3.88 10.83
CA LYS A 104 -31.34 -2.97 9.87
C LYS A 104 -31.62 -1.51 10.24
N GLU A 105 -32.88 -1.17 10.52
CA GLU A 105 -33.27 0.18 10.93
C GLU A 105 -32.60 0.57 12.26
N GLU A 106 -32.52 -0.34 13.24
CA GLU A 106 -31.85 -0.08 14.51
C GLU A 106 -30.35 0.21 14.31
N ILE A 107 -29.67 -0.51 13.42
CA ILE A 107 -28.25 -0.32 13.14
C ILE A 107 -28.00 1.01 12.41
N ILE A 108 -28.82 1.34 11.41
CA ILE A 108 -28.74 2.62 10.69
C ILE A 108 -29.00 3.77 11.67
N LEU A 109 -30.00 3.63 12.56
CA LEU A 109 -30.28 4.62 13.58
C LEU A 109 -29.11 4.76 14.58
N LYS A 110 -28.48 3.66 15.02
CA LYS A 110 -27.30 3.73 15.88
C LYS A 110 -26.16 4.53 15.26
N ALA A 111 -25.93 4.36 13.95
CA ALA A 111 -24.95 5.16 13.24
C ALA A 111 -25.35 6.63 13.13
N SER A 112 -26.63 6.91 12.82
CA SER A 112 -27.14 8.29 12.77
C SER A 112 -27.02 8.99 14.13
N LEU A 113 -27.27 8.28 15.24
CA LEU A 113 -27.08 8.79 16.59
C LEU A 113 -25.61 9.01 16.92
N GLY A 114 -24.71 8.17 16.38
CA GLY A 114 -23.26 8.39 16.44
C GLY A 114 -22.86 9.70 15.77
N ILE A 115 -23.42 10.01 14.60
CA ILE A 115 -23.19 11.26 13.86
C ILE A 115 -23.78 12.46 14.63
N LEU A 116 -25.00 12.35 15.14
CA LEU A 116 -25.61 13.42 15.94
C LEU A 116 -24.83 13.70 17.23
N ARG A 117 -24.31 12.65 17.88
CA ARG A 117 -23.42 12.81 19.03
C ARG A 117 -22.13 13.52 18.63
N LEU A 118 -21.54 13.19 17.48
CA LEU A 118 -20.36 13.87 16.96
C LEU A 118 -20.63 15.35 16.72
N GLN A 119 -21.76 15.67 16.08
CA GLN A 119 -22.20 17.05 15.86
C GLN A 119 -22.37 17.82 17.17
N ALA A 120 -23.03 17.22 18.17
CA ALA A 120 -23.20 17.84 19.48
C ALA A 120 -21.84 18.11 20.19
N ILE A 121 -20.86 17.21 20.04
CA ILE A 121 -19.52 17.40 20.61
C ILE A 121 -18.77 18.55 19.91
N GLU A 122 -18.93 18.67 18.59
CA GLU A 122 -18.34 19.75 17.79
C GLU A 122 -18.95 21.12 18.16
N GLU A 123 -20.27 21.21 18.31
CA GLU A 123 -20.97 22.44 18.71
C GLU A 123 -20.62 22.89 20.13
N LEU A 124 -20.32 21.95 21.03
CA LEU A 124 -19.89 22.25 22.41
C LEU A 124 -18.43 22.76 22.48
N ALA A 125 -17.74 22.91 21.35
CA ALA A 125 -16.40 23.48 21.21
C ALA A 125 -15.36 22.88 22.17
N PHE A 126 -15.51 21.61 22.54
CA PHE A 126 -14.42 20.89 23.20
C PHE A 126 -13.24 20.87 22.23
N PRO A 127 -11.99 21.05 22.70
CA PRO A 127 -10.80 20.79 21.91
C PRO A 127 -10.69 19.27 21.69
N ALA A 128 -11.60 18.73 20.89
CA ALA A 128 -11.61 17.33 20.52
C ALA A 128 -10.33 17.09 19.72
N SER A 129 -9.53 16.12 20.15
CA SER A 129 -8.42 15.65 19.34
C SER A 129 -8.95 15.33 17.94
N ASN A 130 -8.24 15.71 16.88
CA ASN A 130 -8.60 15.64 15.45
C ASN A 130 -8.99 14.23 14.90
N ARG A 131 -9.38 13.27 15.75
CA ARG A 131 -9.79 11.92 15.39
C ARG A 131 -11.32 11.79 15.41
N TYR A 132 -12.03 12.53 14.55
CA TYR A 132 -13.49 12.38 14.36
C TYR A 132 -13.90 10.91 14.13
N GLU A 133 -13.02 10.18 13.45
CA GLU A 133 -13.13 8.76 13.14
C GLU A 133 -13.27 7.87 14.37
N SER A 134 -12.71 8.28 15.51
CA SER A 134 -12.73 7.51 16.77
C SER A 134 -14.06 7.55 17.50
N LEU A 135 -14.93 8.49 17.15
CA LEU A 135 -16.24 8.66 17.77
C LEU A 135 -17.36 7.94 17.00
N LEU A 136 -17.05 7.46 15.80
CA LEU A 136 -17.98 6.81 14.88
C LEU A 136 -17.68 5.31 14.85
N LEU A 137 -18.69 4.48 15.13
CA LEU A 137 -18.49 3.06 15.43
C LEU A 137 -17.94 2.29 14.24
N PHE A 138 -18.56 2.44 13.07
CA PHE A 138 -18.25 1.64 11.90
C PHE A 138 -16.97 2.13 11.22
N ASN A 139 -16.74 3.45 11.20
CA ASN A 139 -15.50 4.06 10.75
C ASN A 139 -14.30 3.67 11.63
N LEU A 140 -14.47 3.66 12.95
CA LEU A 140 -13.44 3.21 13.88
C LEU A 140 -13.11 1.72 13.68
N CYS A 141 -14.12 0.86 13.54
CA CYS A 141 -13.90 -0.57 13.34
C CYS A 141 -13.21 -0.90 12.01
N ASP A 142 -13.40 -0.12 10.95
CA ASP A 142 -12.68 -0.33 9.68
C ASP A 142 -11.18 0.01 9.81
N LYS A 143 -10.81 0.90 10.75
CA LYS A 143 -9.43 1.38 10.95
C LYS A 143 -8.67 0.68 12.07
N LEU A 144 -9.38 0.08 13.03
CA LEU A 144 -8.77 -0.61 14.17
C LEU A 144 -8.22 -1.99 13.79
N PRO A 145 -7.03 -2.37 14.30
CA PRO A 145 -6.58 -3.75 14.23
C PRO A 145 -7.51 -4.65 15.07
N GLY A 146 -8.19 -5.59 14.40
CA GLY A 146 -9.20 -6.46 15.02
C GLY A 146 -10.62 -5.90 15.04
N GLY A 147 -10.89 -4.80 14.32
CA GLY A 147 -12.25 -4.27 14.21
C GLY A 147 -13.21 -5.17 13.43
N ASP A 148 -12.69 -6.05 12.58
CA ASP A 148 -13.45 -7.14 11.95
C ASP A 148 -14.08 -8.09 12.98
N VAL A 149 -13.34 -8.45 14.02
CA VAL A 149 -13.83 -9.28 15.14
C VAL A 149 -14.92 -8.54 15.93
N ILE A 150 -14.78 -7.23 16.11
CA ILE A 150 -15.82 -6.40 16.77
C ILE A 150 -17.11 -6.41 15.93
N LEU A 151 -17.02 -6.21 14.62
CA LEU A 151 -18.18 -6.22 13.74
C LEU A 151 -18.84 -7.61 13.69
N GLU A 152 -18.06 -8.69 13.64
CA GLU A 152 -18.59 -10.06 13.65
C GLU A 152 -19.28 -10.41 14.97
N THR A 153 -18.71 -10.02 16.11
CA THR A 153 -19.35 -10.19 17.42
C THR A 153 -20.61 -9.32 17.58
N LEU A 154 -20.63 -8.13 16.98
CA LEU A 154 -21.83 -7.30 16.92
C LEU A 154 -22.93 -7.93 16.05
N ALA A 155 -22.59 -8.51 14.90
CA ALA A 155 -23.56 -9.20 14.04
C ALA A 155 -24.12 -10.48 14.70
N SER A 156 -23.26 -11.26 15.37
CA SER A 156 -23.69 -12.49 16.05
C SER A 156 -24.59 -12.21 17.25
N THR A 157 -24.32 -11.15 18.02
CA THR A 157 -25.19 -10.71 19.13
C THR A 157 -26.56 -10.22 18.65
N ILE A 158 -26.63 -9.58 17.48
CA ILE A 158 -27.92 -9.19 16.87
C ILE A 158 -28.68 -10.44 16.41
N SER A 159 -28.00 -11.39 15.77
CA SER A 159 -28.60 -12.64 15.29
C SER A 159 -29.14 -13.50 16.45
N SER A 160 -28.38 -13.60 17.55
CA SER A 160 -28.83 -14.32 18.75
C SER A 160 -30.03 -13.65 19.43
N ARG A 161 -30.12 -12.32 19.36
CA ARG A 161 -31.27 -11.57 19.88
C ARG A 161 -32.54 -11.85 19.06
N SER A 162 -32.44 -11.83 17.73
CA SER A 162 -33.55 -12.18 16.82
C SER A 162 -34.06 -13.60 17.08
N SER A 163 -33.16 -14.57 17.23
CA SER A 163 -33.53 -15.97 17.48
C SER A 163 -34.12 -16.23 18.87
N ALA A 164 -33.61 -15.56 19.91
CA ALA A 164 -34.18 -15.64 21.27
C ALA A 164 -35.60 -15.08 21.33
N HIS A 165 -35.87 -13.99 20.59
CA HIS A 165 -37.18 -13.34 20.55
C HIS A 165 -38.24 -14.16 19.77
N ALA A 166 -37.81 -14.93 18.76
CA ALA A 166 -38.69 -15.83 18.02
C ALA A 166 -39.16 -17.05 18.85
N ASN A 167 -38.37 -17.47 19.83
CA ASN A 167 -38.59 -18.74 20.52
C ASN A 167 -39.36 -18.64 21.85
N GLN A 168 -39.50 -17.46 22.48
CA GLN A 168 -40.29 -17.31 23.72
C GLN A 168 -41.02 -15.95 23.81
N PRO A 169 -42.34 -15.90 23.55
CA PRO A 169 -43.14 -14.68 23.68
C PRO A 169 -43.48 -14.26 25.12
N GLY A 170 -42.93 -14.91 26.17
CA GLY A 170 -43.60 -14.90 27.48
C GLY A 170 -42.76 -14.84 28.76
N MET A 171 -41.43 -14.86 28.76
CA MET A 171 -40.72 -14.94 30.05
C MET A 171 -39.33 -14.28 30.06
N SER A 172 -39.24 -13.13 30.72
CA SER A 172 -38.22 -12.81 31.75
C SER A 172 -38.24 -11.31 32.07
N ILE A 173 -38.45 -11.00 33.35
CA ILE A 173 -38.30 -9.67 33.95
C ILE A 173 -36.83 -9.55 34.35
N GLY A 174 -35.93 -9.49 33.36
CA GLY A 174 -34.60 -8.89 33.55
C GLY A 174 -34.69 -7.39 33.27
N MET A 175 -33.81 -6.57 33.84
CA MET A 175 -33.70 -5.16 33.45
C MET A 175 -33.31 -5.07 31.97
N ARG A 176 -34.26 -4.64 31.15
CA ARG A 176 -34.18 -4.60 29.69
C ARG A 176 -33.94 -3.16 29.22
N SER A 177 -32.87 -2.93 28.45
CA SER A 177 -32.59 -1.63 27.82
C SER A 177 -33.55 -1.38 26.66
N MET A 178 -33.92 -0.13 26.42
CA MET A 178 -34.74 0.23 25.26
C MET A 178 -33.86 0.33 24.01
N SER A 179 -34.30 -0.25 22.89
CA SER A 179 -33.61 -0.06 21.60
C SER A 179 -33.62 1.41 21.16
N ALA A 180 -32.62 1.79 20.36
CA ALA A 180 -32.53 3.14 19.78
C ALA A 180 -33.79 3.51 18.97
N PHE A 181 -34.34 2.55 18.24
CA PHE A 181 -35.58 2.71 17.49
C PHE A 181 -36.78 2.99 18.42
N ALA A 182 -36.94 2.22 19.50
CA ALA A 182 -38.02 2.44 20.46
C ALA A 182 -37.91 3.79 21.17
N VAL A 183 -36.70 4.23 21.53
CA VAL A 183 -36.46 5.54 22.14
C VAL A 183 -36.82 6.66 21.16
N LEU A 184 -36.38 6.59 19.89
CA LEU A 184 -36.67 7.64 18.91
C LEU A 184 -38.12 7.67 18.44
N SER A 185 -38.76 6.51 18.34
CA SER A 185 -40.20 6.40 18.08
C SER A 185 -41.01 7.07 19.20
N ASN A 186 -40.65 6.82 20.46
CA ASN A 186 -41.26 7.49 21.61
C ASN A 186 -41.04 9.01 21.64
N LEU A 187 -39.94 9.49 21.05
CA LEU A 187 -39.64 10.91 20.89
C LEU A 187 -40.30 11.53 19.65
N GLY A 188 -41.06 10.77 18.86
CA GLY A 188 -41.73 11.24 17.64
C GLY A 188 -40.80 11.51 16.45
N MET A 189 -39.55 11.04 16.51
CA MET A 189 -38.52 11.29 15.49
C MET A 189 -38.57 10.29 14.31
N VAL A 190 -39.26 9.17 14.48
CA VAL A 190 -39.44 8.13 13.45
C VAL A 190 -40.92 7.77 13.40
N SER A 191 -41.49 7.62 12.19
CA SER A 191 -42.90 7.22 12.04
C SER A 191 -43.12 5.85 12.67
N PRO A 192 -44.13 5.66 13.54
CA PRO A 192 -44.48 4.34 14.04
C PRO A 192 -44.97 3.52 12.85
N GLY A 193 -44.11 2.64 12.32
CA GLY A 193 -44.55 1.56 11.45
C GLY A 193 -45.60 0.75 12.20
N ASN A 194 -46.58 0.19 11.47
CA ASN A 194 -47.83 -0.44 11.94
C ASN A 194 -47.69 -1.67 12.88
N ASN A 195 -46.56 -1.82 13.57
CA ASN A 195 -46.21 -2.93 14.45
C ASN A 195 -46.10 -2.44 15.90
N SER A 196 -47.23 -2.07 16.48
CA SER A 196 -47.38 -1.64 17.87
C SER A 196 -47.14 -2.72 18.94
N GLU A 197 -46.44 -3.82 18.63
CA GLU A 197 -46.25 -4.94 19.58
C GLU A 197 -44.80 -5.42 19.77
N ARG A 198 -43.79 -4.82 19.11
CA ARG A 198 -42.38 -5.22 19.30
C ARG A 198 -41.58 -4.19 20.06
N LEU A 199 -41.68 -4.22 21.39
CA LEU A 199 -40.74 -3.57 22.30
C LEU A 199 -39.35 -4.22 22.11
N PHE A 200 -38.49 -3.58 21.33
CA PHE A 200 -37.12 -4.06 21.13
C PHE A 200 -36.28 -3.78 22.37
N VAL A 201 -35.79 -4.89 22.92
CA VAL A 201 -35.11 -5.03 24.19
C VAL A 201 -33.61 -5.20 23.94
N GLY A 202 -32.78 -4.36 24.56
CA GLY A 202 -31.37 -4.64 24.78
C GLY A 202 -31.20 -5.44 26.07
N GLU A 203 -30.50 -6.56 26.01
CA GLU A 203 -30.14 -7.32 27.20
C GLU A 203 -28.94 -6.64 27.88
N ILE A 204 -29.13 -6.12 29.09
CA ILE A 204 -28.02 -5.65 29.93
C ILE A 204 -27.72 -6.79 30.90
N VAL A 205 -26.76 -7.64 30.56
CA VAL A 205 -26.22 -8.61 31.52
C VAL A 205 -25.23 -7.86 32.43
N VAL A 206 -25.69 -7.52 33.64
CA VAL A 206 -24.83 -6.90 34.66
C VAL A 206 -24.08 -8.01 35.39
N GLY A 207 -22.76 -8.12 35.18
CA GLY A 207 -21.87 -8.98 35.99
C GLY A 207 -20.88 -9.84 35.20
N GLU A 208 -21.18 -10.20 33.96
CA GLU A 208 -20.28 -10.96 33.07
C GLU A 208 -19.89 -10.10 31.85
N MET A 209 -18.61 -10.13 31.47
CA MET A 209 -18.14 -9.43 30.26
C MET A 209 -18.86 -10.01 29.03
N SER A 210 -19.62 -9.17 28.31
CA SER A 210 -20.25 -9.61 27.06
C SER A 210 -19.19 -10.00 26.03
N SER A 211 -19.53 -10.90 25.11
CA SER A 211 -18.64 -11.32 24.01
C SER A 211 -18.13 -10.11 23.21
N LEU A 212 -18.99 -9.13 22.98
CA LEU A 212 -18.65 -7.85 22.34
C LEU A 212 -17.65 -7.05 23.20
N GLN A 213 -17.89 -6.93 24.51
CA GLN A 213 -16.98 -6.21 25.40
C GLN A 213 -15.59 -6.86 25.42
N LYS A 214 -15.50 -8.20 25.44
CA LYS A 214 -14.23 -8.92 25.36
C LYS A 214 -13.48 -8.62 24.06
N ALA A 215 -14.17 -8.66 22.91
CA ALA A 215 -13.58 -8.33 21.61
C ALA A 215 -13.09 -6.87 21.53
N VAL A 216 -13.86 -5.93 22.10
CA VAL A 216 -13.46 -4.51 22.20
C VAL A 216 -12.23 -4.34 23.10
N THR A 217 -12.14 -5.07 24.21
CA THR A 217 -11.01 -4.96 25.13
C THR A 217 -9.72 -5.53 24.51
N GLU A 218 -9.82 -6.64 23.78
CA GLU A 218 -8.69 -7.27 23.08
C GLU A 218 -8.18 -6.42 21.92
N SER A 219 -9.08 -5.91 21.07
CA SER A 219 -8.74 -4.98 19.99
C SER A 219 -8.10 -3.70 20.51
N MET A 220 -8.59 -3.14 21.64
CA MET A 220 -7.96 -1.97 22.27
C MET A 220 -6.52 -2.26 22.72
N ASN A 221 -6.27 -3.44 23.30
CA ASN A 221 -4.91 -3.83 23.70
C ASN A 221 -3.99 -4.03 22.49
N ASN A 222 -4.50 -4.56 21.38
CA ASN A 222 -3.75 -4.68 20.13
C ASN A 222 -3.48 -3.31 19.50
N TYR A 223 -4.47 -2.41 19.52
CA TYR A 223 -4.32 -1.04 19.07
C TYR A 223 -3.22 -0.31 19.84
N LYS A 224 -3.16 -0.45 21.17
CA LYS A 224 -2.08 0.13 21.99
C LYS A 224 -0.70 -0.36 21.57
N LYS A 225 -0.54 -1.64 21.22
CA LYS A 225 0.74 -2.18 20.71
C LYS A 225 1.11 -1.57 19.36
N VAL A 226 0.12 -1.41 18.47
CA VAL A 226 0.32 -0.79 17.16
C VAL A 226 0.65 0.69 17.31
N GLU A 227 -0.01 1.42 18.21
CA GLU A 227 0.28 2.84 18.47
C GLU A 227 1.68 3.03 19.07
N LEU A 228 2.11 2.14 19.96
CA LEU A 228 3.50 2.13 20.45
C LEU A 228 4.51 1.86 19.32
N ALA A 229 4.23 0.90 18.44
CA ALA A 229 5.07 0.65 17.27
C ALA A 229 5.08 1.84 16.29
N GLN A 230 3.92 2.46 16.04
CA GLN A 230 3.79 3.63 15.19
C GLN A 230 4.54 4.83 15.78
N ALA A 231 4.47 5.04 17.11
CA ALA A 231 5.24 6.07 17.79
C ALA A 231 6.75 5.86 17.67
N THR A 232 7.23 4.62 17.65
CA THR A 232 8.66 4.35 17.36
C THR A 232 9.02 4.66 15.90
N VAL A 233 8.10 4.45 14.95
CA VAL A 233 8.33 4.79 13.53
C VAL A 233 8.31 6.31 13.32
N ASP A 234 7.35 7.01 13.90
CA ASP A 234 7.25 8.47 13.80
C ASP A 234 8.43 9.16 14.52
N GLY A 235 8.96 8.58 15.60
CA GLY A 235 10.19 9.03 16.24
C GLY A 235 11.46 8.84 15.39
N VAL A 236 11.46 7.90 14.45
CA VAL A 236 12.56 7.63 13.49
C VAL A 236 12.40 8.44 12.20
N LYS A 237 11.25 9.09 11.99
CA LYS A 237 11.01 9.96 10.84
C LYS A 237 11.75 11.28 11.03
N VAL A 238 13.03 11.29 10.65
CA VAL A 238 13.88 12.48 10.73
C VAL A 238 13.56 13.40 9.54
N ASP A 239 13.15 14.64 9.84
CA ASP A 239 12.98 15.67 8.83
C ASP A 239 14.36 16.14 8.33
N GLY A 240 14.68 15.79 7.08
CA GLY A 240 15.94 16.17 6.43
C GLY A 240 16.39 15.14 5.40
N LEU A 241 16.76 15.59 4.18
CA LEU A 241 17.23 14.69 3.12
C LEU A 241 18.58 14.05 3.46
N ASP A 242 19.46 14.82 4.12
CA ASP A 242 20.82 14.41 4.47
C ASP A 242 20.84 13.35 5.60
N THR A 243 20.03 13.56 6.63
CA THR A 243 19.86 12.59 7.74
C THR A 243 19.28 11.27 7.24
N ASN A 244 18.30 11.30 6.33
CA ASN A 244 17.74 10.09 5.71
C ASN A 244 18.74 9.36 4.81
N LEU A 245 19.62 10.07 4.10
CA LEU A 245 20.65 9.46 3.26
C LEU A 245 21.71 8.73 4.10
N VAL A 246 22.11 9.31 5.24
CA VAL A 246 23.03 8.69 6.20
C VAL A 246 22.42 7.45 6.85
N VAL A 247 21.16 7.54 7.28
CA VAL A 247 20.42 6.39 7.84
C VAL A 247 20.28 5.28 6.80
N MET A 248 19.99 5.62 5.54
CA MET A 248 19.94 4.64 4.46
C MET A 248 21.30 3.96 4.25
N LYS A 249 22.40 4.73 4.24
CA LYS A 249 23.76 4.18 4.08
C LYS A 249 24.11 3.22 5.22
N GLU A 250 23.76 3.57 6.46
CA GLU A 250 24.02 2.74 7.64
C GLU A 250 23.16 1.46 7.62
N LEU A 251 21.88 1.55 7.24
CA LEU A 251 21.01 0.38 7.07
C LEU A 251 21.43 -0.52 5.91
N LEU A 252 22.01 0.06 4.85
CA LEU A 252 22.54 -0.70 3.72
C LEU A 252 23.93 -1.28 4.00
N SER A 253 24.62 -0.87 5.08
CA SER A 253 25.96 -1.35 5.40
C SER A 253 26.05 -2.89 5.45
N PRO A 254 25.18 -3.64 6.14
CA PRO A 254 25.24 -5.10 6.14
C PRO A 254 25.00 -5.71 4.76
N VAL A 255 24.12 -5.12 3.95
CA VAL A 255 23.86 -5.58 2.57
C VAL A 255 25.05 -5.30 1.67
N SER A 256 25.70 -4.14 1.85
CA SER A 256 26.86 -3.73 1.08
C SER A 256 28.09 -4.59 1.37
N ASP A 257 28.24 -5.05 2.61
CA ASP A 257 29.33 -5.96 3.00
C ASP A 257 29.13 -7.36 2.41
N VAL A 258 27.90 -7.89 2.46
CA VAL A 258 27.56 -9.16 1.79
C VAL A 258 27.76 -9.04 0.28
N TRP A 259 27.35 -7.92 -0.33
CA TRP A 259 27.55 -7.67 -1.76
C TRP A 259 29.03 -7.63 -2.12
N ARG A 260 29.86 -6.93 -1.35
CA ARG A 260 31.33 -6.91 -1.55
C ARG A 260 31.95 -8.29 -1.44
N PHE A 261 31.51 -9.09 -0.48
CA PHE A 261 31.96 -10.47 -0.33
C PHE A 261 31.58 -11.33 -1.56
N LEU A 262 30.34 -11.23 -2.05
CA LEU A 262 29.90 -11.92 -3.25
C LEU A 262 30.68 -11.49 -4.50
N VAL A 263 30.96 -10.20 -4.64
CA VAL A 263 31.77 -9.67 -5.74
C VAL A 263 33.21 -10.17 -5.65
N SER A 264 33.80 -10.21 -4.46
CA SER A 264 35.17 -10.73 -4.25
C SER A 264 35.28 -12.22 -4.59
N LEU A 265 34.23 -13.01 -4.28
CA LEU A 265 34.13 -14.41 -4.73
C LEU A 265 34.02 -14.52 -6.26
N ALA A 266 33.24 -13.64 -6.91
CA ALA A 266 33.07 -13.65 -8.36
C ALA A 266 34.32 -13.18 -9.12
N LEU A 267 35.11 -12.27 -8.53
CA LEU A 267 36.36 -11.76 -9.09
C LEU A 267 37.57 -12.66 -8.81
N TRP A 268 37.39 -13.73 -8.02
CA TRP A 268 38.45 -14.67 -7.63
C TRP A 268 39.62 -14.01 -6.88
N ASP A 269 39.36 -12.98 -6.07
CA ASP A 269 40.41 -12.34 -5.24
C ASP A 269 41.04 -13.35 -4.29
N GLU A 270 40.21 -14.23 -3.70
CA GLU A 270 40.63 -15.37 -2.91
C GLU A 270 40.31 -16.69 -3.66
N PRO A 271 41.29 -17.28 -4.37
CA PRO A 271 41.02 -18.37 -5.31
C PRO A 271 40.51 -19.63 -4.64
N LEU A 272 40.97 -19.93 -3.41
CA LEU A 272 40.54 -21.12 -2.67
C LEU A 272 39.08 -21.00 -2.19
N LYS A 273 38.70 -19.86 -1.59
CA LYS A 273 37.31 -19.62 -1.15
C LYS A 273 36.34 -19.60 -2.33
N SER A 274 36.75 -18.96 -3.43
CA SER A 274 35.97 -18.87 -4.66
C SER A 274 35.79 -20.24 -5.33
N PHE A 275 36.85 -21.06 -5.36
CA PHE A 275 36.78 -22.43 -5.87
C PHE A 275 35.84 -23.32 -5.05
N VAL A 276 35.96 -23.27 -3.72
CA VAL A 276 35.07 -24.02 -2.81
C VAL A 276 33.61 -23.59 -2.99
N PHE A 277 33.36 -22.28 -3.07
CA PHE A 277 32.03 -21.73 -3.33
C PHE A 277 31.47 -22.17 -4.70
N CYS A 278 32.31 -22.18 -5.73
CA CYS A 278 31.94 -22.65 -7.07
C CYS A 278 31.54 -24.13 -7.06
N LEU A 279 32.33 -24.98 -6.39
CA LEU A 279 32.05 -26.41 -6.27
C LEU A 279 30.75 -26.66 -5.50
N LEU A 280 30.55 -25.99 -4.36
CA LEU A 280 29.32 -26.09 -3.57
C LEU A 280 28.09 -25.67 -4.38
N SER A 281 28.16 -24.52 -5.06
CA SER A 281 27.06 -24.00 -5.87
C SER A 281 26.75 -24.91 -7.07
N SER A 282 27.79 -25.43 -7.74
CA SER A 282 27.63 -26.38 -8.84
C SER A 282 26.96 -27.69 -8.38
N SER A 283 27.33 -28.19 -7.19
CA SER A 283 26.73 -29.38 -6.59
C SER A 283 25.25 -29.17 -6.25
N ILE A 284 24.90 -28.00 -5.69
CA ILE A 284 23.51 -27.62 -5.37
C ILE A 284 22.65 -27.56 -6.65
N ILE A 285 23.19 -27.01 -7.74
CA ILE A 285 22.48 -26.90 -9.03
C ILE A 285 22.29 -28.28 -9.67
N ILE A 286 23.33 -29.12 -9.71
CA ILE A 286 23.28 -30.47 -10.30
C ILE A 286 22.23 -31.34 -9.59
N ARG A 287 22.18 -31.27 -8.26
CA ARG A 287 21.27 -32.07 -7.43
C ARG A 287 19.85 -31.50 -7.36
N GLY A 288 19.61 -30.32 -7.92
CA GLY A 288 18.31 -29.63 -7.88
C GLY A 288 17.94 -29.11 -6.49
N TRP A 289 18.95 -28.87 -5.63
CA TRP A 289 18.74 -28.54 -4.21
C TRP A 289 18.53 -27.05 -3.93
N VAL A 290 18.39 -26.23 -4.97
CA VAL A 290 18.22 -24.77 -4.87
C VAL A 290 17.05 -24.40 -3.94
N VAL A 291 15.93 -25.12 -4.04
CA VAL A 291 14.75 -24.91 -3.19
C VAL A 291 15.06 -25.24 -1.72
N TYR A 292 15.79 -26.32 -1.45
CA TYR A 292 16.18 -26.68 -0.07
C TYR A 292 17.18 -25.70 0.53
N PHE A 293 18.11 -25.16 -0.28
CA PHE A 293 19.02 -24.11 0.15
C PHE A 293 18.26 -22.84 0.54
N LEU A 294 17.28 -22.43 -0.26
CA LEU A 294 16.41 -21.29 0.06
C LEU A 294 15.66 -21.51 1.37
N VAL A 295 15.09 -22.71 1.58
CA VAL A 295 14.42 -23.09 2.83
C VAL A 295 15.38 -23.02 4.02
N MET A 296 16.62 -23.51 3.86
CA MET A 296 17.64 -23.45 4.91
C MET A 296 18.00 -22.01 5.30
N VAL A 297 18.13 -21.09 4.33
CA VAL A 297 18.39 -19.67 4.61
C VAL A 297 17.24 -19.04 5.40
N ILE A 298 16.00 -19.33 5.01
CA ILE A 298 14.80 -18.85 5.74
C ILE A 298 14.80 -19.40 7.17
N LEU A 299 15.02 -20.71 7.35
CA LEU A 299 15.09 -21.33 8.67
C LEU A 299 16.22 -20.76 9.54
N LEU A 300 17.39 -20.52 8.95
CA LEU A 300 18.51 -19.89 9.65
C LEU A 300 18.14 -18.47 10.09
N SER A 301 17.52 -17.67 9.21
CA SER A 301 17.07 -16.32 9.55
C SER A 301 16.06 -16.33 10.69
N ALA A 302 15.08 -17.23 10.66
CA ALA A 302 14.10 -17.41 11.73
C ALA A 302 14.76 -17.87 13.05
N THR A 303 15.77 -18.74 12.97
CA THR A 303 16.53 -19.21 14.14
C THR A 303 17.35 -18.07 14.75
N VAL A 304 17.97 -17.22 13.92
CA VAL A 304 18.68 -16.01 14.37
C VAL A 304 17.70 -15.00 14.99
N MET A 305 16.52 -14.80 14.39
CA MET A 305 15.47 -13.94 14.96
C MET A 305 14.96 -14.49 16.31
N LEU A 306 14.85 -15.82 16.44
CA LEU A 306 14.45 -16.46 17.69
C LEU A 306 15.56 -16.37 18.75
N LEU A 307 16.81 -16.59 18.37
CA LEU A 307 17.97 -16.49 19.26
C LEU A 307 18.18 -15.06 19.74
N THR A 308 18.10 -14.08 18.84
CA THR A 308 18.12 -12.66 19.18
C THR A 308 16.98 -12.32 20.13
N ARG A 309 15.75 -12.80 19.86
CA ARG A 309 14.61 -12.62 20.78
C ARG A 309 14.81 -13.26 22.16
N LEU A 310 15.41 -14.43 22.25
CA LEU A 310 15.68 -15.12 23.52
C LEU A 310 16.80 -14.44 24.31
N THR A 311 17.84 -13.98 23.62
CA THR A 311 18.98 -13.28 24.23
C THR A 311 18.68 -11.81 24.56
N SER A 312 17.69 -11.20 23.91
CA SER A 312 17.30 -9.80 24.10
C SER A 312 16.20 -9.57 25.13
N GLN A 313 15.74 -10.61 25.86
CA GLN A 313 14.75 -10.44 26.92
C GLN A 313 15.29 -9.54 28.03
N GLY A 314 14.99 -8.24 27.96
CA GLY A 314 15.31 -7.24 28.97
C GLY A 314 16.24 -6.10 28.54
N LYS A 315 16.74 -6.07 27.30
CA LYS A 315 17.51 -4.90 26.79
C LYS A 315 16.63 -4.01 25.92
N PRO A 316 16.51 -2.71 26.21
CA PRO A 316 15.91 -1.77 25.26
C PRO A 316 16.74 -1.78 23.96
N MET A 317 16.05 -1.61 22.83
CA MET A 317 16.69 -1.57 21.51
C MET A 317 17.87 -0.60 21.55
N THR A 318 19.05 -1.09 21.17
CA THR A 318 20.26 -0.29 21.18
C THR A 318 20.09 0.80 20.12
N GLU A 319 19.95 2.04 20.58
CA GLU A 319 19.85 3.21 19.71
C GLU A 319 21.02 3.19 18.73
N VAL A 320 20.70 3.15 17.44
CA VAL A 320 21.70 3.30 16.36
C VAL A 320 22.19 4.73 16.46
N LYS A 321 23.34 4.91 17.12
CA LYS A 321 23.92 6.21 17.38
C LYS A 321 24.50 6.78 16.08
N VAL A 322 23.65 7.48 15.34
CA VAL A 322 24.04 8.22 14.14
C VAL A 322 24.98 9.34 14.57
N THR A 323 26.24 9.25 14.18
CA THR A 323 27.17 10.37 14.29
C THR A 323 26.82 11.35 13.17
N SER A 324 26.34 12.54 13.53
CA SER A 324 25.96 13.58 12.58
C SER A 324 27.19 14.01 11.75
N PRO A 325 27.16 13.87 10.42
CA PRO A 325 28.21 14.41 9.56
C PRO A 325 28.10 15.95 9.44
N PRO A 326 29.18 16.61 8.99
CA PRO A 326 29.20 18.07 8.82
C PRO A 326 28.21 18.51 7.73
N SER A 327 27.55 19.66 7.94
CA SER A 327 26.55 20.22 7.03
C SER A 327 27.12 20.47 5.62
N MET A 328 26.67 19.71 4.61
CA MET A 328 26.93 20.05 3.22
C MET A 328 26.05 21.23 2.79
N ASN A 329 26.64 22.14 2.01
CA ASN A 329 25.97 23.34 1.54
C ASN A 329 24.97 23.00 0.43
N THR A 330 23.87 23.75 0.30
CA THR A 330 22.78 23.50 -0.67
C THR A 330 23.26 23.38 -2.12
N MET A 331 24.37 24.04 -2.46
CA MET A 331 25.01 24.00 -3.77
C MET A 331 25.71 22.66 -4.07
N GLU A 332 26.31 22.01 -3.07
CA GLU A 332 26.95 20.70 -3.26
C GLU A 332 25.92 19.59 -3.46
N GLN A 333 24.76 19.70 -2.81
CA GLN A 333 23.62 18.81 -3.03
C GLN A 333 23.05 18.94 -4.45
N LEU A 334 22.87 20.18 -4.93
CA LEU A 334 22.43 20.44 -6.30
C LEU A 334 23.43 19.90 -7.33
N LEU A 335 24.73 20.08 -7.09
CA LEU A 335 25.78 19.57 -7.98
C LEU A 335 25.83 18.04 -7.99
N ALA A 336 25.66 17.39 -6.83
CA ALA A 336 25.58 15.93 -6.74
C ALA A 336 24.38 15.36 -7.52
N VAL A 337 23.21 16.01 -7.40
CA VAL A 337 22.00 15.63 -8.15
C VAL A 337 22.19 15.86 -9.65
N GLN A 338 22.76 16.99 -10.05
CA GLN A 338 23.02 17.30 -11.46
C GLN A 338 24.00 16.30 -12.08
N ASN A 339 25.06 15.92 -11.36
CA ASN A 339 26.00 14.90 -11.80
C ASN A 339 25.35 13.51 -11.88
N ALA A 340 24.42 13.18 -10.98
CA ALA A 340 23.67 11.94 -11.04
C ALA A 340 22.72 11.92 -12.25
N ILE A 341 22.00 13.01 -12.52
CA ILE A 341 21.12 13.16 -13.68
C ILE A 341 21.90 13.03 -14.98
N SER A 342 23.05 13.70 -15.09
CA SER A 342 23.93 13.62 -16.26
C SER A 342 24.41 12.18 -16.52
N LYS A 343 24.81 11.45 -15.47
CA LYS A 343 25.18 10.02 -15.60
C LYS A 343 24.01 9.14 -16.04
N VAL A 344 22.79 9.43 -15.57
CA VAL A 344 21.58 8.70 -16.01
C VAL A 344 21.25 9.02 -17.46
N GLU A 345 21.39 10.28 -17.87
CA GLU A 345 21.18 10.70 -19.26
C GLU A 345 22.15 9.99 -20.20
N GLU A 346 23.45 9.94 -19.85
CA GLU A 346 24.46 9.19 -20.58
C GLU A 346 24.09 7.69 -20.69
N LEU A 347 23.66 7.07 -19.58
CA LEU A 347 23.22 5.67 -19.57
C LEU A 347 21.99 5.43 -20.46
N VAL A 348 21.02 6.36 -20.44
CA VAL A 348 19.82 6.28 -21.30
C VAL A 348 20.20 6.46 -22.76
N GLN A 349 21.12 7.36 -23.08
CA GLN A 349 21.63 7.55 -24.44
C GLN A 349 22.36 6.28 -24.94
N ASP A 350 23.24 5.71 -24.12
CA ASP A 350 23.91 4.45 -24.43
C ASP A 350 22.92 3.30 -24.62
N ALA A 351 21.90 3.20 -23.76
CA ALA A 351 20.84 2.20 -23.88
C ALA A 351 20.04 2.38 -25.18
N ASN A 352 19.74 3.62 -25.57
CA ASN A 352 19.06 3.92 -26.83
C ASN A 352 19.90 3.50 -28.05
N ILE A 353 21.21 3.76 -28.02
CA ILE A 353 22.14 3.33 -29.07
C ILE A 353 22.17 1.80 -29.17
N VAL A 354 22.23 1.09 -28.04
CA VAL A 354 22.18 -0.38 -27.99
C VAL A 354 20.86 -0.89 -28.58
N LEU A 355 19.73 -0.29 -28.19
CA LEU A 355 18.40 -0.69 -28.66
C LEU A 355 18.24 -0.47 -30.17
N LEU A 356 18.77 0.65 -30.70
CA LEU A 356 18.80 0.93 -32.14
C LEU A 356 19.66 -0.09 -32.91
N LYS A 357 20.81 -0.49 -32.37
CA LYS A 357 21.65 -1.54 -32.97
C LYS A 357 20.96 -2.90 -32.95
N ILE A 358 20.29 -3.27 -31.86
CA ILE A 358 19.50 -4.50 -31.78
C ILE A 358 18.36 -4.47 -32.80
N ARG A 359 17.65 -3.34 -32.92
CA ARG A 359 16.59 -3.16 -33.92
C ARG A 359 17.13 -3.32 -35.35
N ALA A 360 18.32 -2.77 -35.64
CA ALA A 360 18.96 -2.93 -36.95
C ALA A 360 19.34 -4.39 -37.25
N LEU A 361 19.81 -5.14 -36.24
CA LEU A 361 20.07 -6.58 -36.37
C LEU A 361 18.79 -7.39 -36.61
N LEU A 362 17.71 -7.08 -35.87
CA LEU A 362 16.42 -7.78 -35.99
C LEU A 362 15.70 -7.52 -37.31
N LEU A 363 15.82 -6.30 -37.88
CA LEU A 363 15.24 -5.94 -39.17
C LEU A 363 16.11 -6.39 -40.38
N ALA A 364 17.16 -7.18 -40.14
CA ALA A 364 18.00 -7.82 -41.16
C ALA A 364 18.48 -6.86 -42.27
N PHE A 365 18.99 -5.68 -41.88
CA PHE A 365 19.72 -4.84 -42.83
C PHE A 365 20.90 -5.63 -43.42
N PRO A 366 21.12 -5.61 -44.75
CA PRO A 366 22.06 -6.51 -45.42
C PRO A 366 23.49 -6.16 -45.00
N SER A 367 23.98 -6.88 -43.99
CA SER A 367 25.34 -6.72 -43.47
C SER A 367 25.89 -8.11 -43.16
N GLN A 368 27.17 -8.34 -43.44
CA GLN A 368 27.85 -9.62 -43.18
C GLN A 368 27.79 -10.04 -41.69
N ALA A 369 27.41 -9.13 -40.79
CA ALA A 369 27.22 -9.38 -39.36
C ALA A 369 25.87 -10.07 -39.04
N THR A 370 24.80 -9.82 -39.82
CA THR A 370 23.48 -10.44 -39.57
C THR A 370 23.49 -11.92 -39.86
N ASP A 371 24.14 -12.37 -40.94
CA ASP A 371 24.20 -13.79 -41.31
C ASP A 371 24.94 -14.63 -40.24
N LYS A 372 26.02 -14.08 -39.69
CA LYS A 372 26.76 -14.70 -38.57
C LYS A 372 25.92 -14.75 -37.30
N ALA A 373 25.13 -13.71 -37.03
CA ALA A 373 24.22 -13.67 -35.89
C ALA A 373 23.08 -14.71 -36.03
N ILE A 374 22.52 -14.85 -37.23
CA ILE A 374 21.47 -15.85 -37.52
C ILE A 374 22.01 -17.27 -37.31
N LEU A 375 23.19 -17.59 -37.85
CA LEU A 375 23.83 -18.89 -37.65
C LEU A 375 24.10 -19.17 -36.16
N ALA A 376 24.60 -18.17 -35.42
CA ALA A 376 24.84 -18.29 -33.99
C ALA A 376 23.54 -18.52 -33.20
N LEU A 377 22.46 -17.80 -33.53
CA LEU A 377 21.14 -17.95 -32.90
C LEU A 377 20.54 -19.35 -33.17
N LEU A 378 20.67 -19.87 -34.39
CA LEU A 378 20.21 -21.21 -34.73
C LEU A 378 21.01 -22.29 -33.97
N LEU A 379 22.33 -22.13 -33.83
CA LEU A 379 23.18 -23.05 -33.08
C LEU A 379 22.85 -23.02 -31.58
N MET A 380 22.65 -21.82 -31.02
CA MET A 380 22.19 -21.65 -29.63
C MET A 380 20.82 -22.28 -29.39
N ALA A 381 19.87 -22.12 -30.33
CA ALA A 381 18.55 -22.75 -30.24
C ALA A 381 18.63 -24.28 -30.26
N LEU A 382 19.50 -24.86 -31.08
CA LEU A 382 19.73 -26.31 -31.13
C LEU A 382 20.30 -26.84 -29.81
N VAL A 383 21.27 -26.13 -29.21
CA VAL A 383 21.83 -26.49 -27.89
C VAL A 383 20.75 -26.41 -26.80
N LEU A 384 19.91 -25.37 -26.82
CA LEU A 384 18.80 -25.22 -25.87
C LEU A 384 17.75 -26.33 -26.01
N ALA A 385 17.50 -26.84 -27.21
CA ALA A 385 16.53 -27.91 -27.46
C ALA A 385 17.05 -29.30 -27.07
N LEU A 386 18.37 -29.54 -27.17
CA LEU A 386 18.97 -30.86 -26.95
C LEU A 386 19.47 -31.07 -25.52
N LEU A 387 19.86 -30.01 -24.79
CA LEU A 387 20.39 -30.13 -23.44
C LEU A 387 19.28 -30.01 -22.39
N PRO A 388 19.26 -30.87 -21.36
CA PRO A 388 18.35 -30.67 -20.23
C PRO A 388 18.64 -29.33 -19.55
N THR A 389 17.58 -28.58 -19.25
CA THR A 389 17.64 -27.22 -18.70
C THR A 389 18.55 -27.07 -17.48
N ARG A 390 18.69 -28.14 -16.68
CA ARG A 390 19.58 -28.18 -15.50
C ARG A 390 21.07 -28.06 -15.87
N LEU A 391 21.50 -28.72 -16.95
CA LEU A 391 22.88 -28.64 -17.41
C LEU A 391 23.16 -27.29 -18.06
N LEU A 392 22.16 -26.68 -18.70
CA LEU A 392 22.27 -25.32 -19.25
C LEU A 392 22.44 -24.29 -18.12
N ILE A 393 21.64 -24.38 -17.06
CA ILE A 393 21.77 -23.50 -15.88
C ILE A 393 23.15 -23.66 -15.23
N LEU A 394 23.63 -24.90 -15.08
CA LEU A 394 24.96 -25.18 -14.56
C LEU A 394 26.07 -24.61 -15.45
N ALA A 395 25.98 -24.82 -16.78
CA ALA A 395 26.96 -24.32 -17.73
C ALA A 395 27.02 -22.80 -17.73
N MET A 396 25.86 -22.12 -17.71
CA MET A 396 25.77 -20.67 -17.59
C MET A 396 26.37 -20.17 -16.27
N PHE A 397 26.08 -20.83 -15.15
CA PHE A 397 26.67 -20.49 -13.84
C PHE A 397 28.20 -20.62 -13.86
N LEU A 398 28.70 -21.75 -14.36
CA LEU A 398 30.14 -21.98 -14.48
C LEU A 398 30.80 -20.99 -15.44
N GLU A 399 30.16 -20.63 -16.55
CA GLU A 399 30.69 -19.64 -17.47
C GLU A 399 30.82 -18.28 -16.80
N VAL A 400 29.74 -17.76 -16.20
CA VAL A 400 29.76 -16.48 -15.48
C VAL A 400 30.81 -16.47 -14.36
N PHE A 401 30.88 -17.53 -13.55
CA PHE A 401 31.77 -17.58 -12.40
C PHE A 401 33.24 -17.86 -12.78
N THR A 402 33.51 -18.67 -13.81
CA THR A 402 34.89 -18.98 -14.24
C THR A 402 35.46 -17.97 -15.23
N ASN A 403 34.66 -17.04 -15.76
CA ASN A 403 35.11 -16.02 -16.71
C ASN A 403 36.29 -15.19 -16.19
N HIS A 404 36.31 -14.88 -14.89
CA HIS A 404 37.37 -14.12 -14.22
C HIS A 404 38.45 -15.01 -13.57
N SER A 405 38.31 -16.34 -13.65
CA SER A 405 39.29 -17.27 -13.06
C SER A 405 40.67 -17.14 -13.71
N PRO A 406 41.77 -17.31 -12.94
CA PRO A 406 43.14 -17.09 -13.44
C PRO A 406 43.52 -17.99 -14.63
N LEU A 407 42.98 -19.21 -14.71
CA LEU A 407 43.24 -20.13 -15.83
C LEU A 407 42.54 -19.72 -17.14
N ARG A 408 41.32 -19.16 -17.06
CA ARG A 408 40.47 -18.90 -18.23
C ARG A 408 40.47 -17.44 -18.67
N ARG A 409 40.86 -16.52 -17.79
CA ARG A 409 40.85 -15.06 -18.00
C ARG A 409 41.47 -14.62 -19.32
N ALA A 410 42.64 -15.14 -19.69
CA ALA A 410 43.31 -14.78 -20.94
C ALA A 410 42.52 -15.17 -22.20
N SER A 411 41.77 -16.27 -22.15
CA SER A 411 40.89 -16.70 -23.24
C SER A 411 39.61 -15.88 -23.29
N THR A 412 39.03 -15.58 -22.13
CA THR A 412 37.82 -14.76 -22.00
C THR A 412 38.08 -13.33 -22.49
N GLU A 413 39.20 -12.72 -22.11
CA GLU A 413 39.60 -11.37 -22.56
C GLU A 413 39.79 -11.30 -24.08
N ARG A 414 40.35 -12.35 -24.70
CA ARG A 414 40.43 -12.45 -26.17
C ARG A 414 39.04 -12.56 -26.81
N CYS A 415 38.13 -13.32 -26.21
CA CYS A 415 36.76 -13.49 -26.70
C CYS A 415 35.95 -12.19 -26.57
N THR A 416 35.99 -11.55 -25.40
CA THR A 416 35.29 -10.28 -25.16
C THR A 416 35.82 -9.17 -26.05
N ARG A 417 37.13 -9.16 -26.37
CA ARG A 417 37.69 -8.23 -27.35
C ARG A 417 37.12 -8.47 -28.75
N ARG A 418 37.07 -9.72 -29.22
CA ARG A 418 36.48 -10.07 -30.53
C ARG A 418 34.99 -9.75 -30.61
N LEU A 419 34.25 -10.01 -29.53
CA LEU A 419 32.83 -9.64 -29.41
C LEU A 419 32.65 -8.12 -29.45
N ARG A 420 33.54 -7.37 -28.80
CA ARG A 420 33.54 -5.91 -28.82
C ARG A 420 33.86 -5.36 -30.21
N GLU A 421 34.89 -5.91 -30.87
CA GLU A 421 35.24 -5.58 -32.26
C GLU A 421 34.05 -5.86 -33.20
N TRP A 422 33.38 -6.99 -33.04
CA TRP A 422 32.15 -7.33 -33.76
C TRP A 422 30.98 -6.37 -33.42
N TRP A 423 30.78 -6.04 -32.15
CA TRP A 423 29.72 -5.12 -31.70
C TRP A 423 29.89 -3.70 -32.26
N PHE A 424 31.14 -3.23 -32.36
CA PHE A 424 31.45 -1.94 -32.98
C PHE A 424 31.29 -1.95 -34.50
N SER A 425 31.41 -3.11 -35.14
CA SER A 425 31.19 -3.24 -36.59
C SER A 425 29.71 -3.12 -37.02
N ILE A 426 28.76 -3.18 -36.07
CA ILE A 426 27.33 -3.03 -36.35
C ILE A 426 26.98 -1.52 -36.39
N PRO A 427 26.51 -0.99 -37.54
CA PRO A 427 26.07 0.39 -37.64
C PRO A 427 24.78 0.61 -36.86
N ALA A 428 24.66 1.75 -36.17
CA ALA A 428 23.40 2.18 -35.56
C ALA A 428 22.52 2.83 -36.64
N ALA A 429 21.23 2.48 -36.68
CA ALA A 429 20.29 3.12 -37.60
C ALA A 429 20.18 4.62 -37.27
N PRO A 430 20.33 5.53 -38.25
CA PRO A 430 20.24 6.97 -38.00
C PRO A 430 18.82 7.33 -37.56
N VAL A 431 18.70 8.05 -36.45
CA VAL A 431 17.43 8.55 -35.93
C VAL A 431 17.26 9.99 -36.40
N VAL A 432 16.29 10.23 -37.28
CA VAL A 432 15.85 11.58 -37.61
C VAL A 432 14.79 11.97 -36.59
N VAL A 433 15.14 12.91 -35.71
CA VAL A 433 14.17 13.51 -34.77
C VAL A 433 13.39 14.57 -35.55
N GLU A 434 12.16 14.25 -35.96
CA GLU A 434 11.23 15.27 -36.41
C GLU A 434 10.91 16.19 -35.23
N LYS A 435 11.51 17.38 -35.24
CA LYS A 435 11.04 18.48 -34.40
C LYS A 435 9.76 18.99 -35.05
N ASP A 436 8.63 18.83 -34.37
CA ASP A 436 7.39 19.50 -34.73
C ASP A 436 7.63 21.03 -34.73
N ASN A 437 7.83 21.61 -35.92
CA ASN A 437 7.80 23.06 -36.12
C ASN A 437 6.35 23.54 -35.94
N LYS A 438 5.96 23.75 -34.69
CA LYS A 438 4.70 24.39 -34.30
C LYS A 438 4.90 25.78 -33.69
N GLU A 439 5.96 26.50 -34.07
CA GLU A 439 6.08 27.93 -33.77
C GLU A 439 6.74 28.64 -34.95
N ASP A 440 5.97 28.91 -36.01
CA ASP A 440 6.24 29.97 -36.98
C ASP A 440 5.02 30.18 -37.89
N LYS A 441 3.91 30.60 -37.27
CA LYS A 441 2.77 31.23 -37.97
C LYS A 441 2.24 32.42 -37.20
N LYS A 442 3.12 33.35 -36.83
CA LYS A 442 2.79 34.77 -36.67
C LYS A 442 3.98 35.59 -37.11
N THR A 443 3.70 36.61 -37.94
CA THR A 443 4.59 37.69 -38.41
C THR A 443 5.52 37.35 -39.59
N LYS A 444 4.99 37.36 -40.82
CA LYS A 444 4.99 38.56 -41.69
C LYS A 444 4.19 38.30 -42.96
#